data_AF-A0A519UBJ9-F1
#
_entry.id   AF-A0A519UBJ9-F1
#
_cell.length_a   1.000
_cell.length_b   1.000
_cell.length_c   1.000
_cell.angle_alpha   90.00
_cell.angle_beta   90.00
_cell.angle_gamma   90.00
#
_symmetry.space_group_name_H-M   'P 1'
#
loop_
_entity.id
_entity.type
_entity.pdbx_description
1 polymer ?
#
loop_
_entity_poly.entity_id
_entity_poly.type
_entity_poly.pdbx_seq_one_letter_code
_entity_poly.pdbx_strand_id
1 'polypeptide(L)'
;MLAQFGAGQRAALALTLPASQLEKYLVAWLLSLPVFLVVYLAVFYLADWLVLQAMGLPGQTLVNVFTPDAGPVLLIFLVLHGLALWGSIFYTRLQFVKTAFLGFLVAGALGILNLQGLKALLSKDVRAALPWGDVHFNNATLALPETQAQWLLLLPVVLALLLWAAAYARLTEKQI
;
A
#
# COMPACT_ATOMS: atom_id res chain seq x y z
N MET A 1 6.01 -9.88 -11.80
CA MET A 1 7.29 -9.82 -12.55
C MET A 1 8.54 -9.78 -11.66
N LEU A 2 8.51 -9.16 -10.47
CA LEU A 2 9.69 -9.07 -9.57
C LEU A 2 10.19 -10.41 -9.00
N ALA A 3 9.33 -11.44 -8.92
CA ALA A 3 9.74 -12.79 -8.50
C ALA A 3 10.70 -13.49 -9.50
N GLN A 4 10.86 -12.96 -10.72
CA GLN A 4 11.70 -13.57 -11.76
C GLN A 4 13.20 -13.33 -11.55
N PHE A 5 13.58 -12.40 -10.65
CA PHE A 5 14.97 -12.16 -10.26
C PHE A 5 15.53 -13.20 -9.27
N GLY A 6 14.69 -14.11 -8.74
CA GLY A 6 15.09 -15.17 -7.82
C GLY A 6 15.46 -16.51 -8.47
N ALA A 7 15.17 -16.70 -9.77
CA ALA A 7 15.42 -17.94 -10.50
C ALA A 7 16.48 -17.72 -11.58
N GLY A 8 17.68 -18.28 -11.39
CA GLY A 8 18.90 -17.99 -12.15
C GLY A 8 18.80 -18.10 -13.68
N GLN A 9 17.81 -18.79 -14.23
CA GLN A 9 17.65 -18.99 -15.68
C GLN A 9 16.93 -17.82 -16.40
N ARG A 10 16.07 -17.06 -15.71
CA ARG A 10 15.42 -15.86 -16.26
C ARG A 10 16.20 -14.57 -15.96
N ALA A 11 17.05 -14.60 -14.94
CA ALA A 11 18.04 -13.56 -14.68
C ALA A 11 19.01 -13.38 -15.85
N ALA A 12 19.41 -14.49 -16.52
CA ALA A 12 20.29 -14.44 -17.69
C ALA A 12 19.68 -13.65 -18.87
N LEU A 13 18.37 -13.80 -19.15
CA LEU A 13 17.65 -13.06 -20.19
C LEU A 13 17.41 -11.59 -19.82
N ALA A 14 17.26 -11.28 -18.53
CA ALA A 14 17.17 -9.91 -18.03
C ALA A 14 18.54 -9.18 -17.99
N LEU A 15 19.63 -9.94 -17.96
CA LEU A 15 21.01 -9.44 -18.08
C LEU A 15 21.42 -9.17 -19.53
N THR A 16 20.81 -9.84 -20.51
CA THR A 16 21.10 -9.62 -21.95
C THR A 16 20.43 -8.39 -22.56
N LEU A 17 19.45 -7.78 -21.88
CA LEU A 17 18.89 -6.50 -22.31
C LEU A 17 19.78 -5.37 -21.77
N PRO A 18 20.39 -4.55 -22.65
CA PRO A 18 21.20 -3.39 -22.26
C PRO A 18 20.27 -2.23 -21.85
N ALA A 19 19.38 -2.49 -20.90
CA ALA A 19 18.48 -1.50 -20.32
C ALA A 19 19.11 -0.94 -19.06
N SER A 20 18.98 0.37 -18.86
CA SER A 20 19.49 1.05 -17.67
C SER A 20 18.79 0.54 -16.40
N GLN A 21 19.42 0.70 -15.23
CA GLN A 21 18.80 0.27 -13.95
C GLN A 21 17.48 0.98 -13.68
N LEU A 22 17.42 2.26 -14.03
CA LEU A 22 16.23 3.08 -13.92
C LEU A 22 15.11 2.56 -14.82
N GLU A 23 15.42 2.17 -16.05
CA GLU A 23 14.44 1.60 -16.98
C GLU A 23 13.85 0.28 -16.45
N LYS A 24 14.69 -0.63 -15.94
CA LYS A 24 14.22 -1.89 -15.34
C LYS A 24 13.31 -1.63 -14.13
N TYR A 25 13.69 -0.68 -13.27
CA TYR A 25 12.89 -0.27 -12.12
C TYR A 25 11.55 0.36 -12.55
N LEU A 26 11.58 1.30 -13.50
CA LEU A 26 10.38 1.98 -14.00
C LEU A 26 9.42 1.01 -14.68
N VAL A 27 9.90 0.05 -15.46
CA VAL A 27 9.04 -0.98 -16.07
C VAL A 27 8.36 -1.81 -14.99
N ALA A 28 9.09 -2.23 -13.96
CA ALA A 28 8.49 -2.95 -12.84
C ALA A 28 7.43 -2.11 -12.13
N TRP A 29 7.76 -0.86 -11.80
CA TRP A 29 6.86 0.10 -11.14
C TRP A 29 5.60 0.41 -11.98
N LEU A 30 5.76 0.64 -13.29
CA LEU A 30 4.66 0.93 -14.22
C LEU A 30 3.70 -0.25 -14.36
N LEU A 31 4.24 -1.47 -14.42
CA LEU A 31 3.42 -2.67 -14.52
C LEU A 31 2.70 -2.99 -13.20
N SER A 32 3.34 -2.74 -12.05
CA SER A 32 2.78 -3.11 -10.75
C SER A 32 1.87 -2.05 -10.13
N LEU A 33 1.95 -0.79 -10.55
CA LEU A 33 1.09 0.28 -10.03
C LEU A 33 0.05 0.77 -11.06
N PRO A 34 0.39 1.56 -12.09
CA PRO A 34 -0.64 2.14 -12.95
C PRO A 34 -1.35 1.09 -13.82
N VAL A 35 -0.61 0.17 -14.45
CA VAL A 35 -1.24 -0.89 -15.27
C VAL A 35 -2.11 -1.79 -14.40
N PHE A 36 -1.61 -2.21 -13.24
CA PHE A 36 -2.39 -2.99 -12.28
C PHE A 36 -3.67 -2.25 -11.86
N LEU A 37 -3.59 -0.96 -11.54
CA LEU A 37 -4.73 -0.16 -11.09
C LEU A 37 -5.80 -0.06 -12.19
N VAL A 38 -5.40 0.19 -13.44
CA VAL A 38 -6.34 0.24 -14.59
C VAL A 38 -7.04 -1.10 -14.77
N VAL A 39 -6.28 -2.20 -14.75
CA VAL A 39 -6.85 -3.55 -14.89
C VAL A 39 -7.76 -3.89 -13.71
N TYR A 40 -7.35 -3.56 -12.48
CA TYR A 40 -8.14 -3.77 -11.27
C TYR A 40 -9.47 -3.00 -11.34
N LEU A 41 -9.45 -1.72 -11.70
CA LEU A 41 -10.66 -0.91 -11.83
C LEU A 41 -11.59 -1.48 -12.91
N ALA A 42 -11.04 -1.89 -14.06
CA ALA A 42 -11.84 -2.52 -15.11
C ALA A 42 -12.54 -3.80 -14.62
N VAL A 43 -11.81 -4.67 -13.91
CA VAL A 43 -12.36 -5.90 -13.34
C VAL A 43 -13.37 -5.60 -12.22
N PHE A 44 -13.09 -4.62 -11.36
CA PHE A 44 -13.97 -4.19 -10.28
C PHE A 44 -15.32 -3.71 -10.83
N TYR A 45 -15.32 -2.79 -11.80
CA TYR A 45 -16.55 -2.28 -12.40
C TYR A 45 -17.30 -3.34 -13.20
N LEU A 46 -16.57 -4.27 -13.84
CA LEU A 46 -17.20 -5.42 -14.50
C LEU A 46 -17.90 -6.33 -13.49
N ALA A 47 -17.26 -6.62 -12.36
CA ALA A 47 -17.83 -7.44 -11.30
C ALA A 47 -19.05 -6.77 -10.65
N ASP A 48 -18.96 -5.46 -10.36
CA ASP A 48 -20.06 -4.66 -9.82
C ASP A 48 -21.28 -4.68 -10.76
N TRP A 49 -21.05 -4.44 -12.06
CA TRP A 49 -22.08 -4.55 -13.07
C TRP A 49 -22.72 -5.95 -13.13
N LEU A 50 -21.90 -7.01 -13.11
CA LEU A 50 -22.40 -8.40 -13.11
C LEU A 50 -23.26 -8.71 -11.87
N VAL A 51 -22.87 -8.22 -10.70
CA VAL A 51 -23.62 -8.40 -9.45
C VAL A 51 -24.97 -7.69 -9.54
N LEU A 52 -25.00 -6.44 -10.00
CA LEU A 52 -26.26 -5.70 -10.18
C LEU A 52 -27.22 -6.41 -11.14
N GLN A 53 -26.68 -6.98 -12.23
CA GLN A 53 -27.48 -7.77 -13.17
C GLN A 53 -28.00 -9.07 -12.55
N ALA A 54 -27.15 -9.79 -11.80
CA ALA A 54 -27.53 -11.03 -11.13
C ALA A 54 -28.59 -10.81 -10.04
N MET A 55 -28.56 -9.66 -9.37
CA MET A 55 -29.54 -9.29 -8.33
C MET A 55 -30.84 -8.70 -8.90
N GLY A 56 -30.96 -8.55 -10.22
CA GLY A 56 -32.15 -7.96 -10.85
C GLY A 56 -32.30 -6.46 -10.56
N LEU A 57 -31.18 -5.76 -10.36
CA LEU A 57 -31.13 -4.31 -10.09
C LEU A 57 -30.47 -3.53 -11.26
N PRO A 58 -30.94 -3.69 -12.51
CA PRO A 58 -30.26 -3.16 -13.71
C PRO A 58 -30.24 -1.62 -13.82
N GLY A 59 -30.85 -0.89 -12.88
CA GLY A 59 -30.92 0.57 -12.85
C GLY A 59 -30.19 1.23 -11.69
N GLN A 60 -29.51 0.47 -10.83
CA GLN A 60 -28.68 1.07 -9.78
C GLN A 60 -27.36 1.59 -10.33
N THR A 61 -26.83 2.62 -9.68
CA THR A 61 -25.55 3.23 -10.06
C THR A 61 -24.40 2.34 -9.60
N LEU A 62 -23.36 2.25 -10.43
CA LEU A 62 -22.13 1.54 -10.09
C LEU A 62 -21.43 2.23 -8.92
N VAL A 63 -20.71 1.45 -8.11
CA VAL A 63 -19.95 1.96 -6.98
C VAL A 63 -18.87 2.92 -7.47
N ASN A 64 -18.95 4.18 -7.06
CA ASN A 64 -17.94 5.18 -7.41
C ASN A 64 -16.71 5.04 -6.49
N VAL A 65 -15.58 4.63 -7.06
CA VAL A 65 -14.30 4.45 -6.35
C VAL A 65 -13.54 5.78 -6.18
N PHE A 66 -14.00 6.86 -6.83
CA PHE A 66 -13.39 8.19 -6.76
C PHE A 66 -14.12 9.11 -5.76
N THR A 67 -14.77 8.54 -4.75
CA THR A 67 -15.36 9.30 -3.65
C THR A 67 -14.29 9.66 -2.61
N PRO A 68 -14.45 10.76 -1.86
CA PRO A 68 -13.54 11.10 -0.76
C PRO A 68 -13.36 9.95 0.25
N ASP A 69 -14.43 9.17 0.48
CA ASP A 69 -14.44 8.03 1.40
C ASP A 69 -13.58 6.85 0.93
N ALA A 70 -13.36 6.72 -0.38
CA ALA A 70 -12.49 5.71 -0.97
C ALA A 70 -11.01 6.13 -1.00
N GLY A 71 -10.71 7.41 -0.76
CA GLY A 71 -9.35 7.96 -0.73
C GLY A 71 -8.37 7.19 0.17
N PRO A 72 -8.73 6.86 1.42
CA PRO A 72 -7.88 6.08 2.31
C PRO A 72 -7.50 4.70 1.75
N VAL A 73 -8.37 4.05 0.99
CA VAL A 73 -8.10 2.73 0.38
C VAL A 73 -6.98 2.83 -0.65
N LEU A 74 -7.01 3.86 -1.49
CA LEU A 74 -5.95 4.13 -2.47
C LEU A 74 -4.63 4.45 -1.78
N LEU A 75 -4.66 5.24 -0.70
CA LEU A 75 -3.46 5.58 0.08
C LEU A 75 -2.82 4.35 0.74
N ILE A 76 -3.64 3.46 1.33
CA ILE A 76 -3.18 2.19 1.88
C ILE A 76 -2.56 1.34 0.76
N PHE A 77 -3.20 1.27 -0.40
CA PHE A 77 -2.66 0.56 -1.56
C PHE A 77 -1.28 1.09 -1.98
N LEU A 78 -1.07 2.41 -2.03
CA LEU A 78 0.24 3.00 -2.37
C LEU A 78 1.35 2.58 -1.39
N VAL A 79 1.05 2.59 -0.09
CA VAL A 79 2.01 2.18 0.95
C VAL A 79 2.31 0.69 0.85
N LEU A 80 1.28 -0.15 0.69
CA LEU A 80 1.43 -1.59 0.50
C LEU A 80 2.22 -1.91 -0.77
N HIS A 81 1.99 -1.17 -1.86
CA HIS A 81 2.75 -1.30 -3.09
C HIS A 81 4.23 -0.97 -2.86
N GLY A 82 4.54 0.12 -2.16
CA GLY A 82 5.91 0.48 -1.79
C GLY A 82 6.59 -0.60 -0.94
N LEU A 83 5.90 -1.11 0.08
CA LEU A 83 6.38 -2.21 0.91
C LEU A 83 6.64 -3.48 0.11
N ALA A 84 5.71 -3.86 -0.78
CA ALA A 84 5.84 -5.03 -1.63
C ALA A 84 7.02 -4.90 -2.60
N LEU A 85 7.19 -3.73 -3.22
CA LEU A 85 8.30 -3.45 -4.13
C LEU A 85 9.64 -3.54 -3.38
N TRP A 86 9.75 -2.89 -2.23
CA TRP A 86 10.95 -2.94 -1.39
C TRP A 86 11.26 -4.35 -0.88
N GLY A 87 10.26 -5.05 -0.34
CA GLY A 87 10.42 -6.41 0.18
C GLY A 87 10.74 -7.46 -0.90
N SER A 88 10.28 -7.26 -2.13
CA SER A 88 10.65 -8.10 -3.28
C SER A 88 12.14 -8.08 -3.59
N ILE A 89 12.84 -7.00 -3.23
CA ILE A 89 14.28 -6.86 -3.43
C ILE A 89 15.05 -7.52 -2.28
N PHE A 90 14.53 -7.50 -1.05
CA PHE A 90 15.23 -8.05 0.12
C PHE A 90 15.26 -9.58 0.13
N TYR A 91 14.11 -10.22 -0.06
CA TYR A 91 13.99 -11.67 0.06
C TYR A 91 14.25 -12.37 -1.28
N THR A 92 14.86 -13.53 -1.29
CA THR A 92 15.09 -14.34 -2.52
C THR A 92 14.03 -15.44 -2.70
N ARG A 93 13.49 -15.96 -1.60
CA ARG A 93 12.41 -16.96 -1.57
C ARG A 93 11.28 -16.50 -0.66
N LEU A 94 10.04 -16.80 -1.08
CA LEU A 94 8.80 -16.43 -0.37
C LEU A 94 8.70 -14.91 -0.09
N GLN A 95 9.09 -14.10 -1.08
CA GLN A 95 9.21 -12.65 -0.94
C GLN A 95 7.92 -12.00 -0.49
N PHE A 96 6.80 -12.38 -1.10
CA PHE A 96 5.48 -11.87 -0.77
C PHE A 96 5.10 -12.21 0.68
N VAL A 97 5.21 -13.49 1.07
CA VAL A 97 4.82 -13.97 2.40
C VAL A 97 5.66 -13.30 3.49
N LYS A 98 6.99 -13.22 3.32
CA LYS A 98 7.87 -12.62 4.31
C LYS A 98 7.65 -11.11 4.45
N THR A 99 7.43 -10.42 3.34
CA THR A 99 7.17 -8.98 3.33
C THR A 99 5.82 -8.67 3.98
N ALA A 100 4.78 -9.41 3.62
CA ALA A 100 3.47 -9.27 4.24
C ALA A 100 3.52 -9.56 5.75
N PHE A 101 4.16 -10.66 6.14
CA PHE A 101 4.30 -11.05 7.55
C PHE A 101 5.05 -9.98 8.37
N LEU A 102 6.19 -9.50 7.85
CA LEU A 102 6.93 -8.41 8.50
C LEU A 102 6.11 -7.12 8.54
N GLY A 103 5.40 -6.78 7.46
CA GLY A 103 4.51 -5.63 7.39
C GLY A 103 3.42 -5.68 8.46
N PHE A 104 2.76 -6.82 8.63
CA PHE A 104 1.75 -7.02 9.68
C PHE A 104 2.35 -6.94 11.08
N LEU A 105 3.53 -7.51 11.31
CA LEU A 105 4.21 -7.41 12.60
C LEU A 105 4.55 -5.96 12.96
N VAL A 106 5.10 -5.20 12.01
CA VAL A 106 5.44 -3.79 12.22
C VAL A 106 4.17 -2.96 12.43
N ALA A 107 3.13 -3.16 11.62
CA ALA A 107 1.86 -2.45 11.78
C ALA A 107 1.19 -2.75 13.12
N GLY A 108 1.20 -4.02 13.54
CA GLY A 108 0.68 -4.45 14.85
C GLY A 108 1.46 -3.84 16.00
N ALA A 109 2.79 -3.88 15.95
CA ALA A 109 3.66 -3.26 16.94
C ALA A 109 3.42 -1.75 17.03
N LEU A 110 3.35 -1.05 15.89
CA LEU A 110 3.04 0.39 15.83
C LEU A 110 1.66 0.69 16.42
N GLY A 111 0.63 -0.10 16.10
CA GLY A 111 -0.71 0.07 16.67
C GLY A 111 -0.73 -0.10 18.19
N ILE A 112 -0.04 -1.13 18.70
CA ILE A 112 0.08 -1.38 20.14
C ILE A 112 0.84 -0.25 20.84
N LEU A 113 1.99 0.15 20.30
CA LEU A 113 2.80 1.24 20.88
C LEU A 113 2.06 2.57 20.84
N ASN A 114 1.35 2.88 19.76
CA ASN A 114 0.51 4.06 19.64
C ASN A 114 -0.58 4.08 20.72
N LEU A 115 -1.32 2.97 20.87
CA LEU A 115 -2.38 2.87 21.87
C LEU A 115 -1.84 2.98 23.29
N GLN A 116 -0.73 2.31 23.60
CA GLN A 116 -0.10 2.39 24.92
C GLN A 116 0.42 3.80 25.21
N GLY A 117 1.06 4.45 24.25
CA GLY A 117 1.53 5.83 24.37
C GLY A 117 0.37 6.81 24.62
N LEU A 118 -0.72 6.68 23.88
CA LEU A 118 -1.91 7.52 24.07
C LEU A 118 -2.59 7.27 25.42
N LYS A 119 -2.68 6.02 25.87
CA LYS A 119 -3.20 5.71 27.22
C LYS A 119 -2.34 6.33 28.32
N ALA A 120 -1.02 6.27 28.18
CA ALA A 120 -0.08 6.88 29.12
C ALA A 120 -0.18 8.41 29.14
N LEU A 121 -0.32 9.05 27.97
CA LEU A 121 -0.39 10.51 27.85
C LEU A 121 -1.74 11.09 28.28
N LEU A 122 -2.84 10.45 27.90
CA LEU A 122 -4.19 11.01 28.06
C LEU A 122 -4.88 10.58 29.36
N SER A 123 -4.31 9.62 30.10
CA SER A 123 -4.83 9.10 31.38
C SER A 123 -6.34 8.74 31.34
N LYS A 124 -6.84 8.40 30.15
CA LYS A 124 -8.25 8.09 29.86
C LYS A 124 -8.33 6.75 29.14
N ASP A 125 -9.50 6.11 29.25
CA ASP A 125 -9.79 4.86 28.54
C ASP A 125 -9.95 5.10 27.04
N VAL A 126 -8.81 5.08 26.34
CA VAL A 126 -8.76 5.02 24.88
C VAL A 126 -9.15 3.61 24.43
N ARG A 127 -10.24 3.49 23.67
CA ARG A 127 -10.71 2.22 23.12
C ARG A 127 -9.97 1.85 21.85
N ALA A 128 -9.88 2.80 20.93
CA ALA A 128 -9.26 2.61 19.63
C ALA A 128 -8.58 3.91 19.21
N ALA A 129 -7.36 3.76 18.72
CA ALA A 129 -6.62 4.85 18.11
C ALA A 129 -5.71 4.24 17.06
N LEU A 130 -6.06 4.42 15.79
CA LEU A 130 -5.15 4.10 14.71
C LEU A 130 -3.98 5.09 14.75
N PRO A 131 -2.76 4.65 14.41
CA PRO A 131 -1.66 5.58 14.20
C PRO A 131 -2.08 6.69 13.23
N TRP A 132 -1.88 7.96 13.62
CA TRP A 132 -2.24 9.15 12.85
C TRP A 132 -3.73 9.29 12.48
N GLY A 133 -4.62 8.60 13.20
CA GLY A 133 -6.08 8.73 13.04
C GLY A 133 -6.75 9.34 14.26
N ASP A 134 -8.08 9.28 14.24
CA ASP A 134 -8.89 9.76 15.35
C ASP A 134 -8.71 8.88 16.59
N VAL A 135 -8.83 9.51 17.76
CA VAL A 135 -8.77 8.83 19.06
C VAL A 135 -10.19 8.67 19.57
N HIS A 136 -10.63 7.42 19.67
CA HIS A 136 -11.97 7.08 20.15
C HIS A 136 -11.95 6.70 21.63
N PHE A 137 -12.73 7.44 22.42
CA PHE A 137 -13.05 7.14 23.81
C PHE A 137 -14.44 6.50 23.91
N ASN A 138 -14.83 6.05 25.11
CA ASN A 138 -16.16 5.48 25.33
C ASN A 138 -17.31 6.43 24.94
N ASN A 139 -17.16 7.73 25.19
CA ASN A 139 -18.25 8.71 25.06
C ASN A 139 -17.91 9.89 24.12
N ALA A 140 -16.73 9.89 23.50
CA ALA A 140 -16.27 11.00 22.68
C ALA A 140 -15.23 10.52 21.65
N THR A 141 -15.13 11.24 20.55
CA THR A 141 -14.05 11.09 19.56
C THR A 141 -13.25 12.38 19.53
N LEU A 142 -11.94 12.26 19.68
CA LEU A 142 -11.03 13.38 19.43
C LEU A 142 -10.53 13.23 17.99
N ALA A 143 -11.07 14.07 17.12
CA ALA A 143 -10.66 14.18 15.73
C ALA A 143 -9.88 15.47 15.51
N LEU A 144 -8.99 15.46 14.52
CA LEU A 144 -8.31 16.68 14.10
C LEU A 144 -9.27 17.59 13.31
N PRO A 145 -9.11 18.92 13.40
CA PRO A 145 -9.82 19.85 12.52
C PRO A 145 -9.61 19.46 11.05
N GLU A 146 -10.64 19.60 10.21
CA GLU A 146 -10.59 19.16 8.79
C GLU A 146 -9.39 19.73 8.03
N THR A 147 -9.02 20.98 8.31
CA THR A 147 -7.86 21.65 7.71
C THR A 147 -6.54 20.99 8.06
N GLN A 148 -6.43 20.39 9.25
CA GLN A 148 -5.23 19.67 9.72
C GLN A 148 -5.26 18.21 9.26
N ALA A 149 -6.44 17.59 9.22
CA ALA A 149 -6.62 16.21 8.76
C ALA A 149 -6.16 16.01 7.31
N GLN A 150 -6.31 17.01 6.45
CA GLN A 150 -5.80 16.96 5.07
C GLN A 150 -4.28 16.79 4.99
N TRP A 151 -3.52 17.36 5.93
CA TRP A 151 -2.05 17.19 5.96
C TRP A 151 -1.65 15.77 6.34
N LEU A 152 -2.47 15.06 7.13
CA LEU A 152 -2.22 13.67 7.46
C LEU A 152 -2.33 12.75 6.23
N LEU A 153 -3.12 13.12 5.23
CA LEU A 153 -3.18 12.38 3.96
C LEU A 153 -1.85 12.40 3.20
N LEU A 154 -0.97 13.38 3.47
CA LEU A 154 0.35 13.44 2.87
C LEU A 154 1.32 12.42 3.46
N LEU A 155 1.13 11.99 4.72
CA LEU A 155 2.00 11.02 5.38
C LEU A 155 2.12 9.68 4.62
N PRO A 156 1.02 8.98 4.26
CA PRO A 156 1.12 7.75 3.49
C PRO A 156 1.71 7.97 2.10
N VAL A 157 1.49 9.14 1.48
CA VAL A 157 2.09 9.49 0.18
C VAL A 157 3.61 9.63 0.31
N VAL A 158 4.07 10.40 1.30
CA VAL A 158 5.50 10.57 1.58
C VAL A 158 6.15 9.24 1.94
N LEU A 159 5.49 8.42 2.77
CA LEU A 159 5.98 7.09 3.11
C LEU A 159 6.09 6.19 1.88
N ALA A 160 5.10 6.19 0.98
CA ALA A 160 5.16 5.44 -0.26
C ALA A 160 6.32 5.90 -1.16
N LEU A 161 6.54 7.21 -1.29
CA LEU A 161 7.66 7.78 -2.04
C LEU A 161 9.02 7.37 -1.43
N LEU A 162 9.15 7.41 -0.10
CA LEU A 162 10.36 6.96 0.59
C LEU A 162 10.62 5.47 0.37
N LEU A 163 9.58 4.63 0.41
CA LEU A 163 9.69 3.20 0.13
C LEU A 163 10.10 2.94 -1.34
N TRP A 164 9.57 3.71 -2.29
CA TRP A 164 9.98 3.63 -3.70
C TRP A 164 11.44 4.05 -3.89
N ALA A 165 11.85 5.16 -3.27
CA ALA A 165 13.24 5.61 -3.30
C ALA A 165 14.19 4.59 -2.67
N ALA A 166 13.81 4.00 -1.53
CA ALA A 166 14.58 2.96 -0.86
C ALA A 166 14.67 1.67 -1.72
N ALA A 167 13.60 1.30 -2.40
CA ALA A 167 13.60 0.17 -3.33
C ALA A 167 14.56 0.42 -4.50
N TYR A 168 14.55 1.62 -5.07
CA TYR A 168 15.47 2.00 -6.16
C TYR A 168 16.94 2.00 -5.70
N ALA A 169 17.25 2.65 -4.59
CA ALA A 169 18.62 2.71 -4.04
C ALA A 169 19.18 1.31 -3.73
N ARG A 170 18.33 0.40 -3.23
CA ARG A 170 18.75 -0.97 -2.96
C ARG A 170 19.00 -1.79 -4.23
N LEU A 171 18.23 -1.53 -5.28
CA LEU A 171 18.43 -2.19 -6.57
C LEU A 171 19.79 -1.81 -7.18
N THR A 172 20.21 -0.55 -7.03
CA THR A 172 21.52 -0.09 -7.51
C THR A 172 22.68 -0.67 -6.69
N GLU A 173 22.53 -0.81 -5.37
CA GLU A 173 23.56 -1.43 -4.50
C GLU A 173 23.83 -2.91 -4.81
N LYS A 174 22.81 -3.70 -5.19
CA LYS A 174 22.96 -5.16 -5.38
C LYS A 174 23.71 -5.60 -6.64
N GLN A 175 23.99 -4.69 -7.57
CA GLN A 175 24.64 -5.00 -8.85
C GLN A 175 26.06 -4.45 -8.98
N ILE A 176 26.53 -3.68 -7.98
CA ILE A 176 27.93 -3.28 -7.79
C ILE A 176 28.62 -4.36 -6.98
#